data_AF-A0A7C1Y5C5-F1
#
_entry.id   AF-A0A7C1Y5C5-F1
#
_cell.length_a   1.000
_cell.length_b   1.000
_cell.length_c   1.000
_cell.angle_alpha   90.00
_cell.angle_beta   90.00
_cell.angle_gamma   90.00
#
_symmetry.space_group_name_H-M   'P 1'
#
loop_
_entity.id
_entity.type
_entity.pdbx_description
1 polymer ?
#
loop_
_entity_poly.entity_id
_entity_poly.type
_entity_poly.pdbx_seq_one_letter_code
_entity_poly.pdbx_strand_id
1 'polypeptide(L)'
;HVKGFEFFGASAILQDCTDSRIEDCNFRFSAYNKFALGNYDMPVTTQIDNSRGRDGTTYGNSLINCQFQYLDGNAFKGSSAGLMVDNVLIYQTQMTTLGSDSRSASFDSPLVVRRVTLSDVGASVGIKGGGIDSVYELNNLQRFGGLQYDGASLQMGGTEQKIYRWNWSHDHPKFSYRFDTARNGSEATHGEMSFNVAWNTPGGYMVKGDKHLFHNNILLGDEGCVYLFNLPEWASSNRNTLAANNAVPAFWADRGKGKAEMVAMLTNNVTGDIARYLRDPENLDFRPKKGGPLVDAASTIKPADVPWKTTPITEPEEIAGDGPDIGAYEYGASHYWIPGFQFPHASTPVPPDGTTTAKSDCDLMWLAGYKAETHDLYFGTSAEEVAIAKKGDTEFRKTLRGAANIFDPGQLEPGRTYFWRIDAVRDGRTVKGKTWKFTVEQQRF
;
A
#
# COMPACT_ATOMS: atom_id res chain seq x y z
N HIS A 1 -22.51 -9.67 14.63
CA HIS A 1 -22.05 -8.44 13.97
C HIS A 1 -21.89 -7.34 15.01
N VAL A 2 -20.70 -6.75 15.11
CA VAL A 2 -20.41 -5.57 15.93
C VAL A 2 -20.23 -4.40 14.98
N LYS A 3 -21.03 -3.33 15.15
CA LYS A 3 -21.03 -2.19 14.22
C LYS A 3 -21.16 -0.85 14.93
N GLY A 4 -20.32 0.12 14.57
CA GLY A 4 -20.47 1.52 15.00
C GLY A 4 -20.07 1.80 16.45
N PHE A 5 -19.23 0.95 17.06
CA PHE A 5 -18.83 1.10 18.46
C PHE A 5 -17.51 1.89 18.60
N GLU A 6 -17.45 2.72 19.63
CA GLU A 6 -16.24 3.36 20.13
C GLU A 6 -15.72 2.56 21.33
N PHE A 7 -14.57 1.91 21.16
CA PHE A 7 -13.86 1.20 22.22
C PHE A 7 -12.76 2.09 22.78
N PHE A 8 -12.89 2.48 24.05
CA PHE A 8 -11.90 3.26 24.77
C PHE A 8 -11.31 2.42 25.92
N GLY A 9 -10.01 2.15 25.87
CA GLY A 9 -9.34 1.35 26.91
C GLY A 9 -9.70 -0.15 26.91
N ALA A 10 -10.39 -0.64 25.87
CA ALA A 10 -10.85 -2.01 25.77
C ALA A 10 -10.58 -2.61 24.37
N SER A 11 -10.28 -3.90 24.33
CA SER A 11 -10.13 -4.69 23.10
C SER A 11 -11.39 -5.55 22.85
N ALA A 12 -11.56 -6.03 21.61
CA ALA A 12 -12.62 -7.00 21.27
C ALA A 12 -12.01 -8.34 20.85
N ILE A 13 -12.58 -9.45 21.35
CA ILE A 13 -12.14 -10.80 21.02
C ILE A 13 -13.33 -11.58 20.49
N LEU A 14 -13.22 -12.09 19.27
CA LEU A 14 -14.13 -13.07 18.70
C LEU A 14 -13.38 -14.39 18.61
N GLN A 15 -13.89 -15.42 19.29
CA GLN A 15 -13.29 -16.75 19.35
C GLN A 15 -14.28 -17.79 18.85
N ASP A 16 -13.82 -18.70 17.97
CA ASP A 16 -14.64 -19.77 17.40
C ASP A 16 -15.92 -19.26 16.71
N CYS A 17 -15.82 -18.08 16.09
CA CYS A 17 -16.91 -17.39 15.42
C CYS A 17 -16.86 -17.60 13.90
N THR A 18 -18.01 -17.85 13.28
CA THR A 18 -18.20 -17.85 11.82
C THR A 18 -19.08 -16.68 11.39
N ASP A 19 -18.91 -16.24 10.14
CA ASP A 19 -19.68 -15.17 9.48
C ASP A 19 -19.83 -13.89 10.31
N SER A 20 -18.83 -13.61 11.14
CA SER A 20 -18.84 -12.50 12.08
C SER A 20 -18.10 -11.30 11.51
N ARG A 21 -18.53 -10.11 11.94
CA ARG A 21 -18.02 -8.86 11.42
C ARG A 21 -17.82 -7.84 12.53
N ILE A 22 -16.67 -7.15 12.49
CA ILE A 22 -16.39 -5.91 13.20
C ILE A 22 -16.36 -4.80 12.14
N GLU A 23 -17.32 -3.88 12.18
CA GLU A 23 -17.53 -2.87 11.13
C GLU A 23 -17.67 -1.47 11.71
N ASP A 24 -17.13 -0.44 11.05
CA ASP A 24 -17.32 0.97 11.43
C ASP A 24 -16.95 1.23 12.91
N CYS A 25 -15.96 0.51 13.46
CA CYS A 25 -15.56 0.61 14.87
C CYS A 25 -14.24 1.38 15.03
N ASN A 26 -14.12 2.09 16.15
CA ASN A 26 -12.91 2.82 16.49
C ASN A 26 -12.36 2.34 17.84
N PHE A 27 -11.09 1.97 17.85
CA PHE A 27 -10.35 1.44 19.00
C PHE A 27 -9.29 2.45 19.39
N ARG A 28 -9.51 3.16 20.49
CA ARG A 28 -8.57 4.15 21.04
C ARG A 28 -8.03 3.66 22.38
N PHE A 29 -6.71 3.67 22.51
CA PHE A 29 -6.03 3.20 23.73
C PHE A 29 -6.45 1.77 24.14
N SER A 30 -6.89 0.95 23.17
CA SER A 30 -7.47 -0.38 23.40
C SER A 30 -6.48 -1.41 23.93
N ALA A 31 -5.19 -1.11 23.80
CA ALA A 31 -4.07 -1.83 24.40
C ALA A 31 -3.08 -0.79 24.96
N TYR A 32 -2.65 -0.94 26.20
CA TYR A 32 -1.76 0.03 26.87
C TYR A 32 -0.72 -0.68 27.74
N ASN A 33 0.47 -0.09 27.82
CA ASN A 33 1.52 -0.56 28.72
C ASN A 33 1.11 -0.34 30.19
N LYS A 34 1.56 -1.22 31.09
CA LYS A 34 1.25 -1.16 32.53
C LYS A 34 2.50 -0.91 33.38
N PHE A 35 3.48 -0.18 32.83
CA PHE A 35 4.78 0.04 33.47
C PHE A 35 4.69 0.68 34.85
N ALA A 36 3.78 1.65 35.03
CA ALA A 36 3.55 2.29 36.32
C ALA A 36 3.06 1.33 37.42
N LEU A 37 2.52 0.17 37.03
CA LEU A 37 2.07 -0.89 37.92
C LEU A 37 3.13 -1.99 38.10
N GLY A 38 4.33 -1.83 37.53
CA GLY A 38 5.36 -2.88 37.51
C GLY A 38 4.99 -4.09 36.65
N ASN A 39 3.96 -3.98 35.78
CA ASN A 39 3.54 -5.04 34.87
C ASN A 39 4.08 -4.76 33.46
N TYR A 40 4.81 -5.75 32.93
CA TYR A 40 5.47 -5.71 31.62
C TYR A 40 4.89 -6.74 30.64
N ASP A 41 3.73 -7.31 30.97
CA ASP A 41 3.04 -8.27 30.11
C ASP A 41 2.55 -7.58 28.84
N MET A 42 2.45 -8.35 27.77
CA MET A 42 1.82 -7.87 26.54
C MET A 42 0.33 -7.58 26.80
N PRO A 43 -0.17 -6.39 26.43
CA PRO A 43 -1.59 -6.10 26.55
C PRO A 43 -2.38 -6.97 25.59
N VAL A 44 -3.64 -7.20 25.97
CA VAL A 44 -4.60 -7.91 25.14
C VAL A 44 -4.80 -7.12 23.84
N THR A 45 -4.73 -7.82 22.72
CA THR A 45 -4.93 -7.26 21.38
C THR A 45 -6.35 -7.57 20.93
N THR A 46 -6.99 -6.63 20.21
CA THR A 46 -8.24 -6.93 19.50
C THR A 46 -7.99 -8.04 18.48
N GLN A 47 -8.79 -9.10 18.50
CA GLN A 47 -8.52 -10.27 17.68
C GLN A 47 -9.76 -11.04 17.24
N ILE A 48 -9.62 -11.73 16.11
CA ILE A 48 -10.50 -12.80 15.66
C ILE A 48 -9.65 -14.08 15.64
N ASP A 49 -10.06 -15.08 16.41
CA ASP A 49 -9.30 -16.31 16.64
C ASP A 49 -10.13 -17.55 16.31
N ASN A 50 -9.70 -18.26 15.28
CA ASN A 50 -10.26 -19.48 14.69
C ASN A 50 -9.09 -20.33 14.14
N SER A 51 -9.39 -21.44 13.47
CA SER A 51 -8.36 -22.21 12.79
C SER A 51 -7.88 -21.57 11.48
N ARG A 52 -6.71 -22.02 11.02
CA ARG A 52 -6.15 -21.72 9.69
C ARG A 52 -6.86 -22.42 8.53
N GLY A 53 -7.93 -23.19 8.79
CA GLY A 53 -8.68 -23.88 7.74
C GLY A 53 -7.86 -24.92 6.97
N ARG A 54 -6.91 -25.60 7.62
CA ARG A 54 -6.07 -26.65 6.97
C ARG A 54 -6.88 -27.86 6.50
N ASP A 55 -8.09 -28.01 7.00
CA ASP A 55 -9.11 -28.98 6.63
C ASP A 55 -9.99 -28.51 5.45
N GLY A 56 -9.72 -27.32 4.89
CA GLY A 56 -10.53 -26.70 3.85
C GLY A 56 -11.64 -25.79 4.37
N THR A 57 -11.78 -25.63 5.70
CA THR A 57 -12.80 -24.76 6.29
C THR A 57 -12.50 -23.29 6.06
N THR A 58 -13.52 -22.51 5.69
CA THR A 58 -13.49 -21.05 5.69
C THR A 58 -14.51 -20.52 6.69
N TYR A 59 -14.16 -19.45 7.40
CA TYR A 59 -14.98 -18.94 8.51
C TYR A 59 -15.79 -17.69 8.15
N GLY A 60 -15.52 -17.01 7.02
CA GLY A 60 -16.31 -15.87 6.55
C GLY A 60 -16.23 -14.60 7.41
N ASN A 61 -15.24 -14.49 8.31
CA ASN A 61 -15.13 -13.34 9.20
C ASN A 61 -14.59 -12.08 8.52
N SER A 62 -14.91 -10.91 9.06
CA SER A 62 -14.49 -9.63 8.48
C SER A 62 -14.18 -8.51 9.48
N LEU A 63 -13.19 -7.69 9.16
CA LEU A 63 -12.83 -6.43 9.82
C LEU A 63 -12.90 -5.30 8.79
N ILE A 64 -13.92 -4.43 8.90
CA ILE A 64 -14.28 -3.47 7.85
C ILE A 64 -14.36 -2.06 8.40
N ASN A 65 -13.72 -1.09 7.74
CA ASN A 65 -13.82 0.33 8.08
C ASN A 65 -13.52 0.64 9.57
N CYS A 66 -12.45 0.06 10.10
CA CYS A 66 -12.09 0.18 11.52
C CYS A 66 -10.83 1.02 11.72
N GLN A 67 -10.71 1.65 12.90
CA GLN A 67 -9.56 2.47 13.26
C GLN A 67 -8.94 1.98 14.56
N PHE A 68 -7.61 1.94 14.62
CA PHE A 68 -6.82 1.58 15.77
C PHE A 68 -5.81 2.70 16.04
N GLN A 69 -5.97 3.38 17.17
CA GLN A 69 -5.23 4.60 17.46
C GLN A 69 -4.69 4.61 18.89
N TYR A 70 -3.47 5.14 19.05
CA TYR A 70 -2.89 5.47 20.36
C TYR A 70 -2.80 4.27 21.31
N LEU A 71 -2.37 3.11 20.80
CA LEU A 71 -2.27 1.88 21.58
C LEU A 71 -0.82 1.38 21.63
N ASP A 72 -0.45 0.67 22.69
CA ASP A 72 0.80 -0.08 22.77
C ASP A 72 0.48 -1.57 22.60
N GLY A 73 0.90 -2.16 21.48
CA GLY A 73 0.64 -3.56 21.13
C GLY A 73 0.24 -3.73 19.67
N ASN A 74 0.17 -4.97 19.21
CA ASN A 74 -0.34 -5.25 17.86
C ASN A 74 -1.79 -4.72 17.76
N ALA A 75 -2.10 -3.96 16.70
CA ALA A 75 -3.40 -3.33 16.52
C ALA A 75 -4.51 -4.35 16.30
N PHE A 76 -4.23 -5.41 15.52
CA PHE A 76 -5.18 -6.46 15.25
C PHE A 76 -4.52 -7.79 14.88
N LYS A 77 -5.00 -8.87 15.52
CA LYS A 77 -4.62 -10.25 15.18
C LYS A 77 -5.82 -10.98 14.58
N GLY A 78 -5.69 -11.48 13.36
CA GLY A 78 -6.70 -12.30 12.72
C GLY A 78 -6.15 -13.67 12.37
N SER A 79 -6.53 -14.72 13.11
CA SER A 79 -6.36 -16.11 12.67
C SER A 79 -7.72 -16.65 12.30
N SER A 80 -8.03 -16.70 11.02
CA SER A 80 -9.35 -17.10 10.53
C SER A 80 -9.27 -17.32 9.02
N ALA A 81 -9.30 -18.58 8.59
CA ALA A 81 -9.34 -18.90 7.16
C ALA A 81 -10.47 -18.15 6.43
N GLY A 82 -10.13 -17.45 5.36
CA GLY A 82 -11.07 -16.66 4.59
C GLY A 82 -11.37 -15.26 5.18
N LEU A 83 -10.57 -14.78 6.13
CA LEU A 83 -10.75 -13.46 6.74
C LEU A 83 -10.66 -12.33 5.70
N MET A 84 -11.64 -11.42 5.71
CA MET A 84 -11.64 -10.19 4.93
C MET A 84 -11.26 -8.99 5.81
N VAL A 85 -10.22 -8.26 5.43
CA VAL A 85 -9.83 -7.00 6.07
C VAL A 85 -9.88 -5.90 5.02
N ASP A 86 -10.70 -4.88 5.26
CA ASP A 86 -10.88 -3.77 4.31
C ASP A 86 -11.05 -2.44 5.03
N ASN A 87 -10.36 -1.42 4.52
CA ASN A 87 -10.42 -0.04 4.99
C ASN A 87 -10.06 0.08 6.48
N VAL A 88 -8.81 -0.22 6.86
CA VAL A 88 -8.36 -0.15 8.27
C VAL A 88 -7.31 0.93 8.46
N LEU A 89 -7.47 1.77 9.48
CA LEU A 89 -6.45 2.74 9.89
C LEU A 89 -5.72 2.25 11.13
N ILE A 90 -4.39 2.21 11.07
CA ILE A 90 -3.50 1.97 12.21
C ILE A 90 -2.62 3.22 12.36
N TYR A 91 -2.80 3.95 13.45
CA TYR A 91 -2.18 5.26 13.62
C TYR A 91 -1.62 5.46 15.03
N GLN A 92 -0.36 5.86 15.13
CA GLN A 92 0.29 6.14 16.42
C GLN A 92 0.20 4.96 17.40
N THR A 93 0.71 3.80 16.99
CA THR A 93 0.70 2.58 17.79
C THR A 93 2.12 2.08 18.11
N GLN A 94 2.25 1.30 19.19
CA GLN A 94 3.49 0.63 19.61
C GLN A 94 4.69 1.56 19.85
N MET A 95 4.46 2.78 20.37
CA MET A 95 5.51 3.77 20.61
C MET A 95 6.53 3.34 21.67
N THR A 96 6.14 2.43 22.56
CA THR A 96 7.04 1.88 23.57
C THR A 96 7.79 0.64 23.09
N THR A 97 7.40 0.06 21.94
CA THR A 97 7.91 -1.24 21.46
C THR A 97 7.83 -2.35 22.51
N LEU A 98 6.74 -2.33 23.30
CA LEU A 98 6.53 -3.26 24.40
C LEU A 98 6.64 -4.73 23.95
N GLY A 99 7.44 -5.49 24.69
CA GLY A 99 7.66 -6.92 24.48
C GLY A 99 8.43 -7.25 23.19
N SER A 100 8.28 -8.48 22.71
CA SER A 100 8.96 -8.98 21.51
C SER A 100 8.06 -9.01 20.27
N ASP A 101 6.86 -8.40 20.31
CA ASP A 101 5.97 -8.37 19.15
C ASP A 101 6.38 -7.23 18.20
N SER A 102 6.97 -7.61 17.08
CA SER A 102 7.44 -6.67 16.05
C SER A 102 6.36 -6.24 15.06
N ARG A 103 5.12 -6.75 15.20
CA ARG A 103 4.09 -6.64 14.16
C ARG A 103 3.06 -5.59 14.52
N SER A 104 2.71 -4.74 13.55
CA SER A 104 1.65 -3.74 13.70
C SER A 104 0.27 -4.36 13.53
N ALA A 105 0.13 -5.27 12.56
CA ALA A 105 -1.00 -6.17 12.41
C ALA A 105 -0.52 -7.55 11.98
N SER A 106 -1.28 -8.59 12.30
CA SER A 106 -0.97 -9.94 11.82
C SER A 106 -2.18 -10.74 11.39
N PHE A 107 -2.08 -11.36 10.22
CA PHE A 107 -3.15 -12.12 9.60
C PHE A 107 -2.68 -13.51 9.19
N ASP A 108 -3.41 -14.52 9.63
CA ASP A 108 -3.10 -15.93 9.41
C ASP A 108 -4.27 -16.57 8.65
N SER A 109 -4.00 -16.87 7.38
CA SER A 109 -4.95 -17.34 6.37
C SER A 109 -6.05 -16.34 5.97
N PRO A 110 -5.76 -15.02 5.75
CA PRO A 110 -6.75 -14.11 5.22
C PRO A 110 -7.08 -14.44 3.76
N LEU A 111 -8.31 -14.15 3.34
CA LEU A 111 -8.62 -14.09 1.91
C LEU A 111 -8.01 -12.81 1.30
N VAL A 112 -8.29 -11.67 1.93
CA VAL A 112 -7.82 -10.36 1.45
C VAL A 112 -7.52 -9.42 2.61
N VAL A 113 -6.45 -8.66 2.48
CA VAL A 113 -6.10 -7.53 3.34
C VAL A 113 -5.89 -6.31 2.46
N ARG A 114 -6.86 -5.40 2.48
CA ARG A 114 -6.85 -4.24 1.59
C ARG A 114 -7.17 -2.92 2.25
N ARG A 115 -6.68 -1.84 1.65
CA ARG A 115 -6.91 -0.46 2.11
C ARG A 115 -6.53 -0.25 3.57
N VAL A 116 -5.45 -0.90 4.01
CA VAL A 116 -4.85 -0.64 5.32
C VAL A 116 -3.93 0.56 5.19
N THR A 117 -4.16 1.62 5.97
CA THR A 117 -3.17 2.67 6.21
C THR A 117 -2.48 2.42 7.54
N LEU A 118 -1.15 2.37 7.50
CA LEU A 118 -0.29 2.35 8.68
C LEU A 118 0.56 3.60 8.69
N SER A 119 0.55 4.34 9.80
CA SER A 119 1.36 5.56 9.95
C SER A 119 1.77 5.79 11.40
N ASP A 120 3.00 6.24 11.59
CA ASP A 120 3.59 6.55 12.88
C ASP A 120 3.48 5.34 13.80
N VAL A 121 4.21 4.26 13.50
CA VAL A 121 4.13 3.01 14.28
C VAL A 121 5.51 2.54 14.71
N GLY A 122 5.66 2.18 15.99
CA GLY A 122 6.96 1.77 16.53
C GLY A 122 7.41 0.36 16.14
N ALA A 123 6.46 -0.52 15.76
CA ALA A 123 6.74 -1.90 15.38
C ALA A 123 7.65 -1.98 14.14
N SER A 124 8.56 -2.96 14.08
CA SER A 124 9.45 -3.09 12.91
C SER A 124 8.84 -3.75 11.68
N VAL A 125 7.69 -4.40 11.81
CA VAL A 125 6.92 -5.03 10.74
C VAL A 125 5.56 -4.36 10.64
N GLY A 126 5.18 -3.91 9.44
CA GLY A 126 3.85 -3.35 9.20
C GLY A 126 2.78 -4.43 9.35
N ILE A 127 2.65 -5.26 8.33
CA ILE A 127 1.72 -6.39 8.29
C ILE A 127 2.52 -7.68 8.13
N LYS A 128 2.34 -8.60 9.09
CA LYS A 128 2.87 -9.96 9.01
C LYS A 128 1.74 -10.91 8.65
N GLY A 129 1.97 -11.84 7.73
CA GLY A 129 0.96 -12.86 7.49
C GLY A 129 1.40 -14.07 6.70
N GLY A 130 0.42 -14.74 6.12
CA GLY A 130 0.53 -15.93 5.29
C GLY A 130 -0.85 -16.54 5.11
N GLY A 131 -1.02 -17.46 4.17
CA GLY A 131 -2.32 -18.04 3.87
C GLY A 131 -2.38 -18.60 2.46
N ILE A 132 -3.44 -19.36 2.17
CA ILE A 132 -3.70 -19.93 0.85
C ILE A 132 -4.36 -18.87 -0.02
N ASP A 133 -3.72 -18.56 -1.15
CA ASP A 133 -4.20 -17.58 -2.15
C ASP A 133 -4.52 -16.18 -1.57
N SER A 134 -3.81 -15.77 -0.52
CA SER A 134 -4.06 -14.50 0.17
C SER A 134 -3.63 -13.28 -0.66
N VAL A 135 -4.51 -12.28 -0.77
CA VAL A 135 -4.23 -11.02 -1.48
C VAL A 135 -4.01 -9.86 -0.51
N TYR A 136 -2.96 -9.09 -0.73
CA TYR A 136 -2.63 -7.89 0.03
C TYR A 136 -2.54 -6.73 -0.94
N GLU A 137 -3.59 -5.90 -0.96
CA GLU A 137 -3.75 -4.90 -2.01
C GLU A 137 -4.15 -3.52 -1.53
N LEU A 138 -3.75 -2.48 -2.26
CA LEU A 138 -4.17 -1.11 -1.97
C LEU A 138 -3.83 -0.66 -0.54
N ASN A 139 -2.75 -1.16 0.06
CA ASN A 139 -2.29 -0.76 1.39
C ASN A 139 -1.28 0.40 1.29
N ASN A 140 -1.37 1.35 2.23
CA ASN A 140 -0.45 2.48 2.34
C ASN A 140 0.32 2.37 3.67
N LEU A 141 1.60 2.03 3.60
CA LEU A 141 2.41 1.67 4.75
C LEU A 141 3.57 2.65 4.89
N GLN A 142 3.52 3.50 5.91
CA GLN A 142 4.46 4.61 6.05
C GLN A 142 4.89 4.88 7.50
N ARG A 143 6.00 5.59 7.65
CA ARG A 143 6.51 6.12 8.94
C ARG A 143 6.46 5.09 10.07
N PHE A 144 7.14 3.96 9.90
CA PHE A 144 7.17 2.91 10.92
C PHE A 144 8.54 2.28 11.12
N GLY A 145 8.70 1.52 12.19
CA GLY A 145 9.88 0.67 12.41
C GLY A 145 11.17 1.42 12.80
N GLY A 146 11.08 2.69 13.18
CA GLY A 146 12.23 3.46 13.66
C GLY A 146 12.82 2.96 14.99
N LEU A 147 12.07 2.14 15.75
CA LEU A 147 12.42 1.78 17.13
C LEU A 147 12.91 0.32 17.31
N GLN A 148 12.62 -0.58 16.38
CA GLN A 148 12.99 -2.00 16.45
C GLN A 148 13.81 -2.42 15.23
N TYR A 149 14.67 -3.44 15.34
CA TYR A 149 15.49 -3.94 14.21
C TYR A 149 14.75 -4.92 13.30
N ASP A 150 15.32 -5.15 12.10
CA ASP A 150 14.77 -5.98 11.01
C ASP A 150 13.36 -5.53 10.57
N GLY A 151 12.68 -6.30 9.71
CA GLY A 151 11.29 -6.12 9.34
C GLY A 151 11.04 -5.57 7.94
N ALA A 152 9.77 -5.58 7.55
CA ALA A 152 9.28 -5.03 6.29
C ALA A 152 7.83 -4.53 6.42
N SER A 153 7.36 -3.73 5.47
CA SER A 153 5.97 -3.22 5.47
C SER A 153 4.98 -4.35 5.25
N LEU A 154 5.22 -5.20 4.25
CA LEU A 154 4.56 -6.48 4.10
C LEU A 154 5.58 -7.61 4.24
N GLN A 155 5.34 -8.54 5.15
CA GLN A 155 6.24 -9.66 5.40
C GLN A 155 5.48 -10.99 5.52
N MET A 156 5.46 -11.77 4.45
CA MET A 156 4.79 -13.08 4.40
C MET A 156 5.79 -14.16 3.99
N GLY A 157 5.63 -15.35 4.56
CA GLY A 157 6.43 -16.53 4.21
C GLY A 157 5.54 -17.70 3.79
N GLY A 158 6.10 -18.91 3.79
CA GLY A 158 5.35 -20.14 3.52
C GLY A 158 5.25 -20.50 2.03
N THR A 159 4.60 -21.63 1.76
CA THR A 159 4.61 -22.34 0.48
C THR A 159 3.42 -22.07 -0.42
N GLU A 160 2.38 -21.46 0.13
CA GLU A 160 1.12 -21.16 -0.55
C GLU A 160 1.21 -19.89 -1.40
N GLN A 161 0.28 -19.70 -2.33
CA GLN A 161 0.22 -18.45 -3.09
C GLN A 161 -0.05 -17.24 -2.19
N LYS A 162 0.71 -16.17 -2.39
CA LYS A 162 0.39 -14.83 -1.84
C LYS A 162 0.66 -13.76 -2.88
N ILE A 163 -0.20 -12.77 -2.93
CA ILE A 163 -0.15 -11.69 -3.92
C ILE A 163 -0.06 -10.36 -3.20
N TYR A 164 0.97 -9.58 -3.50
CA TYR A 164 1.08 -8.18 -3.07
C TYR A 164 0.86 -7.31 -4.29
N ARG A 165 -0.21 -6.51 -4.32
CA ARG A 165 -0.47 -5.65 -5.48
C ARG A 165 -1.01 -4.26 -5.19
N TRP A 166 -0.64 -3.28 -6.00
CA TRP A 166 -1.13 -1.90 -5.87
C TRP A 166 -0.91 -1.29 -4.48
N ASN A 167 0.19 -1.63 -3.81
CA ASN A 167 0.52 -1.08 -2.49
C ASN A 167 1.51 0.08 -2.62
N TRP A 168 1.43 1.03 -1.67
CA TRP A 168 2.47 2.03 -1.42
C TRP A 168 3.19 1.74 -0.12
N SER A 169 4.52 1.86 -0.14
CA SER A 169 5.38 1.68 1.03
C SER A 169 6.44 2.77 1.05
N HIS A 170 6.43 3.64 2.06
CA HIS A 170 7.26 4.85 1.99
C HIS A 170 7.63 5.49 3.32
N ASP A 171 8.70 6.28 3.31
CA ASP A 171 9.16 7.07 4.47
C ASP A 171 9.41 6.22 5.72
N HIS A 172 10.16 5.12 5.57
CA HIS A 172 10.52 4.24 6.68
C HIS A 172 11.86 3.52 6.43
N PRO A 173 12.63 3.17 7.48
CA PRO A 173 13.98 2.60 7.36
C PRO A 173 13.99 1.08 7.07
N LYS A 174 12.88 0.52 6.60
CA LYS A 174 12.69 -0.95 6.46
C LYS A 174 12.72 -1.37 5.00
N PHE A 175 12.69 -2.68 4.79
CA PHE A 175 12.29 -3.23 3.50
C PHE A 175 10.82 -2.89 3.26
N SER A 176 10.47 -2.58 2.03
CA SER A 176 9.09 -2.31 1.66
C SER A 176 8.30 -3.61 1.66
N TYR A 177 8.74 -4.56 0.83
CA TYR A 177 8.03 -5.82 0.65
C TYR A 177 9.00 -6.98 0.80
N ARG A 178 8.58 -8.00 1.55
CA ARG A 178 9.39 -9.18 1.82
C ARG A 178 8.59 -10.46 1.63
N PHE A 179 9.13 -11.36 0.79
CA PHE A 179 8.90 -12.79 0.99
C PHE A 179 9.98 -13.31 1.93
N ASP A 180 9.53 -13.98 2.99
CA ASP A 180 10.35 -14.24 4.15
C ASP A 180 10.57 -15.73 4.39
N THR A 181 11.84 -16.05 4.58
CA THR A 181 12.34 -17.37 4.95
C THR A 181 13.24 -17.22 6.17
N ALA A 182 13.18 -18.19 7.08
CA ALA A 182 14.10 -18.27 8.20
C ALA A 182 15.44 -18.86 7.73
N ARG A 183 16.52 -18.50 8.43
CA ARG A 183 17.82 -19.14 8.23
C ARG A 183 17.70 -20.64 8.49
N ASN A 184 18.17 -21.48 7.57
CA ASN A 184 17.99 -22.94 7.59
C ASN A 184 16.52 -23.40 7.71
N GLY A 185 15.57 -22.54 7.33
CA GLY A 185 14.13 -22.84 7.37
C GLY A 185 13.62 -23.48 6.09
N SER A 186 12.29 -23.51 5.95
CA SER A 186 11.64 -23.87 4.69
C SER A 186 11.66 -22.69 3.72
N GLU A 187 11.83 -23.00 2.43
CA GLU A 187 11.76 -22.03 1.35
C GLU A 187 10.35 -21.44 1.26
N ALA A 188 10.26 -20.11 1.16
CA ALA A 188 9.01 -19.45 0.80
C ALA A 188 8.85 -19.55 -0.72
N THR A 189 7.65 -19.83 -1.21
CA THR A 189 7.52 -20.13 -2.64
C THR A 189 6.13 -19.81 -3.18
N HIS A 190 5.96 -19.62 -4.49
CA HIS A 190 4.68 -19.23 -5.11
C HIS A 190 4.22 -17.87 -4.59
N GLY A 191 5.03 -16.83 -4.78
CA GLY A 191 4.66 -15.46 -4.39
C GLY A 191 4.57 -14.56 -5.60
N GLU A 192 3.61 -13.65 -5.61
CA GLU A 192 3.51 -12.59 -6.61
C GLU A 192 3.66 -11.21 -5.96
N MET A 193 4.52 -10.36 -6.50
CA MET A 193 4.53 -8.93 -6.17
C MET A 193 4.37 -8.14 -7.47
N SER A 194 3.26 -7.42 -7.58
CA SER A 194 2.89 -6.73 -8.82
C SER A 194 2.34 -5.32 -8.63
N PHE A 195 2.68 -4.39 -9.51
CA PHE A 195 2.13 -3.01 -9.45
C PHE A 195 2.30 -2.29 -8.11
N ASN A 196 3.33 -2.62 -7.32
CA ASN A 196 3.61 -1.92 -6.07
C ASN A 196 4.54 -0.73 -6.32
N VAL A 197 4.41 0.32 -5.50
CA VAL A 197 5.33 1.46 -5.49
C VAL A 197 5.98 1.58 -4.12
N ALA A 198 7.28 1.87 -4.10
CA ALA A 198 7.99 2.25 -2.89
C ALA A 198 9.00 3.39 -3.14
N TRP A 199 9.16 4.26 -2.16
CA TRP A 199 10.11 5.38 -2.19
C TRP A 199 10.53 5.78 -0.78
N ASN A 200 11.72 6.35 -0.62
CA ASN A 200 12.29 6.68 0.70
C ASN A 200 12.29 5.45 1.65
N THR A 201 12.69 4.31 1.09
CA THR A 201 12.78 3.01 1.77
C THR A 201 14.14 2.38 1.46
N PRO A 202 15.18 2.62 2.27
CA PRO A 202 16.55 2.21 1.93
C PRO A 202 16.73 0.69 1.91
N GLY A 203 15.79 -0.07 2.50
CA GLY A 203 15.77 -1.52 2.37
C GLY A 203 15.32 -2.03 1.00
N GLY A 204 14.57 -1.26 0.22
CA GLY A 204 13.99 -1.75 -1.04
C GLY A 204 13.13 -3.01 -0.86
N TYR A 205 13.23 -3.96 -1.80
CA TYR A 205 12.40 -5.18 -1.83
C TYR A 205 13.25 -6.41 -1.52
N MET A 206 12.76 -7.32 -0.67
CA MET A 206 13.47 -8.54 -0.28
C MET A 206 12.69 -9.78 -0.70
N VAL A 207 13.06 -10.37 -1.83
CA VAL A 207 12.42 -11.57 -2.37
C VAL A 207 13.28 -12.77 -2.00
N LYS A 208 12.99 -13.38 -0.84
CA LYS A 208 13.59 -14.66 -0.48
C LYS A 208 12.68 -15.81 -0.89
N GLY A 209 13.30 -16.93 -1.25
CA GLY A 209 12.60 -18.14 -1.59
C GLY A 209 12.88 -18.60 -3.01
N ASP A 210 11.88 -19.18 -3.66
CA ASP A 210 11.91 -19.51 -5.09
C ASP A 210 10.50 -19.50 -5.70
N LYS A 211 10.41 -19.57 -7.04
CA LYS A 211 9.15 -19.63 -7.76
C LYS A 211 8.27 -18.40 -7.46
N HIS A 212 8.88 -17.22 -7.54
CA HIS A 212 8.16 -15.96 -7.42
C HIS A 212 7.91 -15.33 -8.79
N LEU A 213 6.85 -14.55 -8.88
CA LEU A 213 6.59 -13.65 -10.00
C LEU A 213 6.68 -12.20 -9.47
N PHE A 214 7.68 -11.46 -9.91
CA PHE A 214 7.94 -10.08 -9.50
C PHE A 214 7.80 -9.16 -10.70
N HIS A 215 6.70 -8.44 -10.86
CA HIS A 215 6.49 -7.68 -12.11
C HIS A 215 5.81 -6.35 -11.97
N ASN A 216 6.05 -5.43 -12.91
CA ASN A 216 5.35 -4.14 -12.96
C ASN A 216 5.49 -3.33 -11.66
N ASN A 217 6.55 -3.49 -10.87
CA ASN A 217 6.77 -2.69 -9.67
C ASN A 217 7.59 -1.43 -9.97
N ILE A 218 7.39 -0.40 -9.16
CA ILE A 218 8.24 0.80 -9.11
C ILE A 218 8.99 0.84 -7.77
N LEU A 219 10.29 1.09 -7.83
CA LEU A 219 11.10 1.47 -6.67
C LEU A 219 11.83 2.76 -7.01
N LEU A 220 11.70 3.76 -6.14
CA LEU A 220 12.39 5.04 -6.26
C LEU A 220 13.43 5.19 -5.14
N GLY A 221 14.50 5.91 -5.44
CA GLY A 221 15.63 6.15 -4.55
C GLY A 221 16.93 5.53 -5.05
N ASP A 222 18.02 5.89 -4.40
CA ASP A 222 19.40 5.51 -4.71
C ASP A 222 19.98 4.48 -3.74
N GLU A 223 19.44 4.40 -2.51
CA GLU A 223 19.91 3.45 -1.49
C GLU A 223 19.30 2.04 -1.64
N GLY A 224 18.00 1.95 -1.93
CA GLY A 224 17.26 0.69 -1.98
C GLY A 224 17.34 -0.01 -3.35
N CYS A 225 17.37 -1.34 -3.35
CA CYS A 225 17.27 -2.15 -4.57
C CYS A 225 16.31 -3.33 -4.42
N VAL A 226 16.14 -4.13 -5.47
CA VAL A 226 15.41 -5.40 -5.40
C VAL A 226 16.39 -6.54 -5.14
N TYR A 227 16.24 -7.22 -4.02
CA TYR A 227 17.00 -8.40 -3.67
C TYR A 227 16.26 -9.66 -4.10
N LEU A 228 16.61 -10.23 -5.27
CA LEU A 228 16.20 -11.59 -5.66
C LEU A 228 17.18 -12.57 -4.99
N PHE A 229 16.98 -12.75 -3.69
CA PHE A 229 17.98 -13.23 -2.76
C PHE A 229 18.35 -14.70 -3.00
N ASN A 230 19.61 -15.03 -3.23
CA ASN A 230 20.06 -16.38 -3.59
C ASN A 230 21.19 -16.84 -2.65
N LEU A 231 20.83 -17.13 -1.40
CA LEU A 231 21.74 -17.66 -0.40
C LEU A 231 21.13 -18.90 0.27
N PRO A 232 21.70 -20.11 0.05
CA PRO A 232 21.16 -21.37 0.57
C PRO A 232 20.99 -21.41 2.08
N GLU A 233 21.87 -20.75 2.85
CA GLU A 233 21.74 -20.70 4.31
C GLU A 233 20.48 -19.95 4.78
N TRP A 234 19.85 -19.19 3.88
CA TRP A 234 18.56 -18.53 4.08
C TRP A 234 17.41 -19.25 3.38
N ALA A 235 17.57 -20.52 2.98
CA ALA A 235 16.53 -21.27 2.27
C ALA A 235 15.94 -20.47 1.10
N SER A 236 16.82 -19.90 0.28
CA SER A 236 16.48 -18.94 -0.76
C SER A 236 17.33 -19.19 -1.98
N SER A 237 16.70 -19.49 -3.11
CA SER A 237 17.40 -19.87 -4.35
C SER A 237 17.02 -19.03 -5.56
N ASN A 238 15.76 -18.59 -5.67
CA ASN A 238 15.20 -17.78 -6.77
C ASN A 238 15.48 -18.35 -8.20
N ARG A 239 15.80 -19.64 -8.34
CA ARG A 239 16.16 -20.28 -9.63
C ARG A 239 15.01 -20.35 -10.62
N ASN A 240 13.78 -20.42 -10.14
CA ASN A 240 12.55 -20.49 -10.92
C ASN A 240 11.73 -19.20 -10.77
N THR A 241 12.36 -18.11 -10.36
CA THR A 241 11.72 -16.81 -10.19
C THR A 241 11.83 -15.98 -11.45
N LEU A 242 10.72 -15.37 -11.86
CA LEU A 242 10.65 -14.42 -12.95
C LEU A 242 10.48 -12.99 -12.40
N ALA A 243 11.39 -12.10 -12.78
CA ALA A 243 11.23 -10.66 -12.62
C ALA A 243 11.03 -9.99 -13.97
N ALA A 244 9.87 -9.39 -14.22
CA ALA A 244 9.54 -8.80 -15.51
C ALA A 244 8.89 -7.41 -15.46
N ASN A 245 9.12 -6.55 -16.45
CA ASN A 245 8.41 -5.27 -16.59
C ASN A 245 8.51 -4.33 -15.38
N ASN A 246 9.54 -4.45 -14.53
CA ASN A 246 9.73 -3.58 -13.38
C ASN A 246 10.53 -2.32 -13.75
N ALA A 247 10.26 -1.22 -13.07
CA ALA A 247 11.08 -0.01 -13.10
C ALA A 247 11.72 0.20 -11.72
N VAL A 248 12.95 -0.30 -11.53
CA VAL A 248 13.61 -0.35 -10.20
C VAL A 248 15.10 0.01 -10.30
N PRO A 249 15.76 0.55 -9.26
CA PRO A 249 17.14 1.03 -9.38
C PRO A 249 18.13 -0.05 -9.80
N ALA A 250 18.03 -1.24 -9.20
CA ALA A 250 18.87 -2.40 -9.51
C ALA A 250 18.26 -3.71 -8.98
N PHE A 251 18.78 -4.83 -9.49
CA PHE A 251 18.51 -6.18 -8.99
C PHE A 251 19.78 -6.83 -8.47
N TRP A 252 19.81 -7.25 -7.20
CA TRP A 252 20.94 -7.93 -6.58
C TRP A 252 20.57 -9.30 -6.04
N ALA A 253 21.51 -10.26 -6.10
CA ALA A 253 21.31 -11.62 -5.60
C ALA A 253 21.62 -11.75 -4.09
N ASP A 254 22.32 -10.77 -3.52
CA ASP A 254 22.58 -10.65 -2.09
C ASP A 254 22.59 -9.19 -1.65
N ARG A 255 22.95 -8.94 -0.39
CA ARG A 255 23.03 -7.58 0.17
C ARG A 255 24.32 -6.84 -0.23
N GLY A 256 24.70 -6.90 -1.51
CA GLY A 256 25.86 -6.21 -2.08
C GLY A 256 27.20 -6.80 -1.63
N LYS A 257 27.23 -8.08 -1.27
CA LYS A 257 28.44 -8.75 -0.74
C LYS A 257 29.16 -9.59 -1.80
N GLY A 258 28.59 -9.74 -2.99
CA GLY A 258 29.19 -10.54 -4.07
C GLY A 258 29.32 -12.02 -3.75
N LYS A 259 28.50 -12.53 -2.84
CA LYS A 259 28.46 -13.94 -2.40
C LYS A 259 27.52 -14.80 -3.22
N ALA A 260 26.58 -14.19 -3.95
CA ALA A 260 25.55 -14.87 -4.71
C ALA A 260 25.52 -14.39 -6.15
N GLU A 261 25.20 -15.31 -7.06
CA GLU A 261 24.93 -15.02 -8.46
C GLU A 261 23.43 -14.76 -8.69
N MET A 262 23.11 -13.86 -9.62
CA MET A 262 21.75 -13.63 -10.08
C MET A 262 21.30 -14.78 -10.97
N VAL A 263 20.48 -15.67 -10.41
CA VAL A 263 19.94 -16.86 -11.12
C VAL A 263 18.47 -16.71 -11.52
N ALA A 264 17.78 -15.69 -11.03
CA ALA A 264 16.41 -15.39 -11.42
C ALA A 264 16.37 -14.90 -12.88
N MET A 265 15.29 -15.21 -13.58
CA MET A 265 15.06 -14.72 -14.94
C MET A 265 14.65 -13.25 -14.89
N LEU A 266 15.44 -12.38 -15.54
CA LEU A 266 15.14 -10.95 -15.67
C LEU A 266 14.70 -10.65 -17.11
N THR A 267 13.46 -10.20 -17.29
CA THR A 267 12.89 -9.92 -18.62
C THR A 267 12.32 -8.52 -18.69
N ASN A 268 12.79 -7.70 -19.64
CA ASN A 268 12.15 -6.41 -19.94
C ASN A 268 11.98 -5.47 -18.73
N ASN A 269 12.97 -5.44 -17.83
CA ASN A 269 13.00 -4.51 -16.70
C ASN A 269 13.80 -3.25 -17.07
N VAL A 270 13.39 -2.10 -16.56
CA VAL A 270 14.13 -0.84 -16.64
C VAL A 270 14.82 -0.57 -15.32
N THR A 271 16.14 -0.29 -15.38
CA THR A 271 16.97 -0.02 -14.19
C THR A 271 17.70 1.32 -14.25
N GLY A 272 18.19 1.78 -13.10
CA GLY A 272 18.89 3.05 -12.92
C GLY A 272 18.01 4.09 -12.23
N ASP A 273 18.23 5.38 -12.50
CA ASP A 273 17.37 6.43 -11.99
C ASP A 273 15.97 6.31 -12.62
N ILE A 274 14.99 5.83 -11.85
CA ILE A 274 13.63 5.58 -12.32
C ILE A 274 12.80 6.87 -12.35
N ALA A 275 13.07 7.80 -11.42
CA ALA A 275 12.29 9.03 -11.28
C ALA A 275 12.28 9.86 -12.57
N ARG A 276 13.38 9.84 -13.34
CA ARG A 276 13.48 10.55 -14.62
C ARG A 276 12.48 10.07 -15.68
N TYR A 277 11.90 8.88 -15.55
CA TYR A 277 10.95 8.32 -16.50
C TYR A 277 9.48 8.49 -16.07
N LEU A 278 9.22 9.00 -14.87
CA LEU A 278 7.86 9.19 -14.32
C LEU A 278 7.42 10.66 -14.40
N ARG A 279 6.10 10.90 -14.48
CA ARG A 279 5.52 12.22 -14.73
C ARG A 279 5.92 13.21 -13.66
N ASP A 280 5.62 12.96 -12.39
CA ASP A 280 5.94 13.86 -11.28
C ASP A 280 6.05 13.09 -9.94
N PRO A 281 7.06 12.22 -9.79
CA PRO A 281 7.13 11.29 -8.66
C PRO A 281 7.33 11.97 -7.29
N GLU A 282 7.94 13.17 -7.26
CA GLU A 282 8.05 13.97 -6.02
C GLU A 282 6.69 14.46 -5.53
N ASN A 283 5.74 14.63 -6.46
CA ASN A 283 4.37 15.01 -6.17
C ASN A 283 3.40 13.83 -6.31
N LEU A 284 3.88 12.59 -6.12
CA LEU A 284 3.08 11.36 -6.10
C LEU A 284 2.35 11.03 -7.41
N ASP A 285 2.80 11.55 -8.55
CA ASP A 285 2.35 11.13 -9.88
C ASP A 285 3.37 10.18 -10.50
N PHE A 286 3.12 8.88 -10.32
CA PHE A 286 4.00 7.80 -10.75
C PHE A 286 3.66 7.27 -12.15
N ARG A 287 2.75 7.92 -12.90
CA ARG A 287 2.50 7.55 -14.30
C ARG A 287 3.76 7.76 -15.13
N PRO A 288 4.02 6.94 -16.15
CA PRO A 288 5.11 7.20 -17.08
C PRO A 288 5.04 8.57 -17.75
N LYS A 289 6.20 9.15 -18.07
CA LYS A 289 6.27 10.35 -18.92
C LYS A 289 5.81 10.00 -20.34
N LYS A 290 5.03 10.89 -20.93
CA LYS A 290 4.61 10.80 -22.34
C LYS A 290 5.80 10.54 -23.26
N GLY A 291 5.72 9.49 -24.09
CA GLY A 291 6.78 9.12 -25.02
C GLY A 291 8.06 8.60 -24.36
N GLY A 292 8.03 8.33 -23.05
CA GLY A 292 9.13 7.74 -22.32
C GLY A 292 9.28 6.24 -22.58
N PRO A 293 10.41 5.64 -22.17
CA PRO A 293 10.72 4.24 -22.46
C PRO A 293 9.89 3.22 -21.66
N LEU A 294 8.99 3.68 -20.80
CA LEU A 294 8.09 2.80 -20.05
C LEU A 294 6.73 2.61 -20.75
N VAL A 295 6.38 3.51 -21.67
CA VAL A 295 5.05 3.54 -22.32
C VAL A 295 4.94 2.45 -23.37
N ASP A 296 3.85 1.67 -23.35
CA ASP A 296 3.54 0.54 -24.22
C ASP A 296 4.67 -0.51 -24.29
N ALA A 297 5.52 -0.54 -23.26
CA ALA A 297 6.80 -1.23 -23.31
C ALA A 297 6.80 -2.56 -22.56
N ALA A 298 5.75 -2.90 -21.80
CA ALA A 298 5.73 -4.13 -21.03
C ALA A 298 5.53 -5.37 -21.92
N SER A 299 6.29 -6.41 -21.62
CA SER A 299 6.18 -7.71 -22.27
C SER A 299 5.01 -8.51 -21.68
N THR A 300 4.28 -9.24 -22.53
CA THR A 300 3.23 -10.15 -22.06
C THR A 300 3.84 -11.31 -21.27
N ILE A 301 3.36 -11.53 -20.04
CA ILE A 301 3.73 -12.67 -19.21
C ILE A 301 2.66 -13.76 -19.39
N LYS A 302 3.05 -14.94 -19.85
CA LYS A 302 2.14 -16.05 -20.13
C LYS A 302 2.15 -17.07 -18.99
N PRO A 303 1.06 -17.83 -18.78
CA PRO A 303 1.06 -18.94 -17.83
C PRO A 303 2.18 -19.98 -18.05
N ALA A 304 2.68 -20.11 -19.28
CA ALA A 304 3.81 -20.99 -19.61
C ALA A 304 5.19 -20.46 -19.17
N ASP A 305 5.33 -19.14 -18.98
CA ASP A 305 6.51 -18.55 -18.33
C ASP A 305 6.46 -18.78 -16.81
N VAL A 306 5.22 -18.88 -16.34
CA VAL A 306 4.59 -19.10 -15.04
C VAL A 306 4.28 -20.47 -14.40
N PRO A 307 4.67 -21.67 -14.89
CA PRO A 307 3.91 -22.93 -14.70
C PRO A 307 3.59 -23.41 -13.27
N TRP A 308 4.26 -22.88 -12.26
CA TRP A 308 4.03 -23.16 -10.84
C TRP A 308 2.93 -22.27 -10.24
N LYS A 309 2.56 -21.18 -10.93
CA LYS A 309 1.53 -20.27 -10.49
C LYS A 309 0.15 -20.85 -10.77
N THR A 310 -0.65 -20.95 -9.72
CA THR A 310 -1.98 -21.58 -9.72
C THR A 310 -3.13 -20.57 -9.73
N THR A 311 -2.84 -19.31 -9.38
CA THR A 311 -3.77 -18.19 -9.48
C THR A 311 -3.54 -17.42 -10.78
N PRO A 312 -4.54 -16.69 -11.32
CA PRO A 312 -4.33 -15.80 -12.46
C PRO A 312 -3.17 -14.81 -12.22
N ILE A 313 -2.44 -14.47 -13.28
CA ILE A 313 -1.45 -13.39 -13.26
C ILE A 313 -2.21 -12.06 -13.06
N THR A 314 -1.71 -11.18 -12.19
CA THR A 314 -2.32 -9.85 -12.06
C THR A 314 -2.06 -9.06 -13.33
N GLU A 315 -3.11 -8.50 -13.91
CA GLU A 315 -3.03 -7.60 -15.07
C GLU A 315 -3.24 -6.14 -14.59
N PRO A 316 -2.81 -5.13 -15.37
CA PRO A 316 -3.13 -3.74 -15.05
C PRO A 316 -4.66 -3.50 -15.05
N GLU A 317 -5.12 -2.49 -14.30
CA GLU A 317 -6.56 -2.15 -14.23
C GLU A 317 -7.07 -1.60 -15.58
N GLU A 318 -6.20 -0.97 -16.34
CA GLU A 318 -6.46 -0.38 -17.64
C GLU A 318 -5.19 -0.49 -18.49
N ILE A 319 -5.36 -0.73 -19.80
CA ILE A 319 -4.30 -0.61 -20.80
C ILE A 319 -4.68 0.56 -21.70
N ALA A 320 -3.86 1.59 -21.72
CA ALA A 320 -4.14 2.85 -22.41
C ALA A 320 -3.11 3.05 -23.53
N GLY A 321 -3.34 2.40 -24.67
CA GLY A 321 -2.40 2.43 -25.80
C GLY A 321 -2.41 1.13 -26.58
N ASP A 322 -1.24 0.80 -27.15
CA ASP A 322 -1.01 -0.41 -27.92
C ASP A 322 -0.62 -1.61 -27.03
N GLY A 323 -0.20 -1.36 -25.79
CA GLY A 323 0.15 -2.40 -24.82
C GLY A 323 0.35 -1.84 -23.41
N PRO A 324 0.55 -2.72 -22.41
CA PRO A 324 0.76 -2.27 -21.03
C PRO A 324 2.10 -1.55 -20.85
N ASP A 325 2.18 -0.68 -19.86
CA ASP A 325 3.39 0.03 -19.48
C ASP A 325 4.29 -0.78 -18.53
N ILE A 326 5.60 -0.47 -18.56
CA ILE A 326 6.56 -0.94 -17.55
C ILE A 326 6.35 -0.14 -16.26
N GLY A 327 6.37 -0.84 -15.12
CA GLY A 327 6.09 -0.26 -13.81
C GLY A 327 4.62 -0.37 -13.43
N ALA A 328 4.22 0.40 -12.42
CA ALA A 328 3.00 0.16 -11.65
C ALA A 328 1.77 0.95 -12.12
N TYR A 329 1.98 1.93 -12.99
CA TYR A 329 0.96 2.83 -13.50
C TYR A 329 1.04 2.91 -15.02
N GLU A 330 -0.12 3.13 -15.62
CA GLU A 330 -0.30 3.25 -17.06
C GLU A 330 -0.42 4.73 -17.46
N TYR A 331 0.30 5.12 -18.49
CA TYR A 331 0.23 6.43 -19.11
C TYR A 331 -1.12 6.59 -19.81
N GLY A 332 -1.82 7.69 -19.53
CA GLY A 332 -3.12 7.97 -20.17
C GLY A 332 -4.30 7.20 -19.58
N ALA A 333 -4.09 6.37 -18.56
CA ALA A 333 -5.19 5.72 -17.86
C ALA A 333 -6.20 6.74 -17.29
N SER A 334 -7.47 6.35 -17.34
CA SER A 334 -8.62 7.14 -16.89
C SER A 334 -8.81 7.14 -15.37
N HIS A 335 -8.11 6.24 -14.66
CA HIS A 335 -8.12 6.11 -13.20
C HIS A 335 -6.69 6.10 -12.64
N TYR A 336 -6.49 6.75 -11.50
CA TYR A 336 -5.23 6.71 -10.76
C TYR A 336 -5.45 6.06 -9.40
N TRP A 337 -5.09 4.78 -9.27
CA TRP A 337 -5.27 4.08 -8.00
C TRP A 337 -4.38 4.72 -6.91
N ILE A 338 -4.99 5.01 -5.77
CA ILE A 338 -4.31 5.50 -4.56
C ILE A 338 -4.66 4.54 -3.41
N PRO A 339 -3.67 3.95 -2.73
CA PRO A 339 -3.90 3.01 -1.66
C PRO A 339 -4.18 3.68 -0.31
N GLY A 340 -4.64 2.88 0.64
CA GLY A 340 -4.85 3.26 2.03
C GLY A 340 -6.32 3.42 2.43
N PHE A 341 -6.49 3.74 3.71
CA PHE A 341 -7.75 4.03 4.37
C PHE A 341 -8.46 5.22 3.71
N GLN A 342 -9.69 4.98 3.28
CA GLN A 342 -10.63 5.96 2.80
C GLN A 342 -11.37 6.55 3.99
N PHE A 343 -11.20 7.85 4.21
CA PHE A 343 -12.03 8.60 5.14
C PHE A 343 -13.42 8.84 4.54
N PRO A 344 -14.44 9.26 5.31
CA PRO A 344 -15.72 9.67 4.73
C PRO A 344 -15.61 10.82 3.71
N HIS A 345 -14.56 11.63 3.81
CA HIS A 345 -14.18 12.66 2.85
C HIS A 345 -13.03 12.19 1.96
N ALA A 346 -12.83 12.83 0.81
CA ALA A 346 -11.65 12.58 -0.02
C ALA A 346 -10.35 12.91 0.72
N SER A 347 -9.29 12.16 0.44
CA SER A 347 -7.98 12.28 1.09
C SER A 347 -6.83 12.07 0.09
N THR A 348 -5.59 12.16 0.55
CA THR A 348 -4.38 11.90 -0.24
C THR A 348 -4.38 12.64 -1.58
N PRO A 349 -4.33 13.99 -1.56
CA PRO A 349 -4.24 14.77 -2.78
C PRO A 349 -2.93 14.52 -3.51
N VAL A 350 -3.00 14.54 -4.83
CA VAL A 350 -1.89 14.53 -5.78
C VAL A 350 -2.15 15.73 -6.72
N PRO A 351 -1.32 16.78 -6.72
CA PRO A 351 -0.11 16.95 -5.91
C PRO A 351 -0.39 17.00 -4.39
N PRO A 352 0.58 16.62 -3.53
CA PRO A 352 0.42 16.63 -2.07
C PRO A 352 0.04 18.02 -1.54
N ASP A 353 -0.79 18.04 -0.50
CA ASP A 353 -1.19 19.29 0.15
C ASP A 353 0.04 20.04 0.67
N GLY A 354 0.17 21.30 0.25
CA GLY A 354 1.27 22.18 0.61
C GLY A 354 2.53 22.04 -0.25
N THR A 355 2.58 21.17 -1.26
CA THR A 355 3.75 21.08 -2.15
C THR A 355 4.01 22.41 -2.86
N THR A 356 5.29 22.70 -3.13
CA THR A 356 5.73 23.91 -3.84
C THR A 356 6.47 23.60 -5.15
N THR A 357 6.49 22.33 -5.55
CA THR A 357 7.21 21.84 -6.74
C THR A 357 6.27 21.19 -7.75
N ALA A 358 4.96 21.47 -7.67
CA ALA A 358 4.00 20.91 -8.61
C ALA A 358 4.32 21.39 -10.04
N LYS A 359 4.20 20.50 -11.02
CA LYS A 359 4.37 20.89 -12.43
C LYS A 359 3.25 21.81 -12.92
N SER A 360 3.57 22.64 -13.92
CA SER A 360 2.60 23.55 -14.55
C SER A 360 1.49 22.83 -15.30
N ASP A 361 1.69 21.57 -15.64
CA ASP A 361 0.70 20.70 -16.28
C ASP A 361 0.26 19.56 -15.35
N CYS A 362 0.32 19.72 -14.03
CA CYS A 362 -0.07 18.65 -13.10
C CYS A 362 -1.58 18.36 -13.18
N ASP A 363 -1.95 17.07 -13.08
CA ASP A 363 -3.35 16.69 -12.88
C ASP A 363 -3.66 16.68 -11.38
N LEU A 364 -4.90 16.98 -11.02
CA LEU A 364 -5.42 16.82 -9.67
C LEU A 364 -6.00 15.42 -9.51
N MET A 365 -5.47 14.65 -8.55
CA MET A 365 -5.94 13.30 -8.24
C MET A 365 -6.12 13.10 -6.74
N TRP A 366 -7.08 12.26 -6.35
CA TRP A 366 -7.41 12.08 -4.94
C TRP A 366 -7.82 10.64 -4.63
N LEU A 367 -7.60 10.24 -3.38
CA LEU A 367 -8.24 9.05 -2.82
C LEU A 367 -9.71 9.38 -2.52
N ALA A 368 -10.62 8.67 -3.17
CA ALA A 368 -12.05 8.80 -2.99
C ALA A 368 -12.48 8.60 -1.53
N GLY A 369 -13.54 9.31 -1.12
CA GLY A 369 -14.17 9.08 0.17
C GLY A 369 -14.80 7.69 0.26
N TYR A 370 -14.86 7.12 1.47
CA TYR A 370 -15.34 5.77 1.71
C TYR A 370 -16.79 5.60 1.24
N LYS A 371 -16.98 4.70 0.26
CA LYS A 371 -18.26 4.43 -0.41
C LYS A 371 -18.87 5.66 -1.10
N ALA A 372 -18.06 6.64 -1.51
CA ALA A 372 -18.51 7.76 -2.32
C ALA A 372 -18.97 7.27 -3.71
N GLU A 373 -20.11 7.78 -4.17
CA GLU A 373 -20.68 7.52 -5.49
C GLU A 373 -20.25 8.58 -6.51
N THR A 374 -20.16 9.84 -6.06
CA THR A 374 -19.72 10.97 -6.86
C THR A 374 -18.81 11.91 -6.09
N HIS A 375 -18.05 12.70 -6.82
CA HIS A 375 -17.09 13.68 -6.30
C HIS A 375 -17.35 15.03 -6.93
N ASP A 376 -17.58 16.05 -6.12
CA ASP A 376 -17.75 17.43 -6.59
C ASP A 376 -16.43 18.18 -6.41
N LEU A 377 -15.84 18.60 -7.53
CA LEU A 377 -14.53 19.25 -7.57
C LEU A 377 -14.67 20.77 -7.60
N TYR A 378 -13.94 21.42 -6.70
CA TYR A 378 -13.79 22.86 -6.62
C TYR A 378 -12.32 23.23 -6.78
N PHE A 379 -12.02 24.23 -7.60
CA PHE A 379 -10.65 24.66 -7.91
C PHE A 379 -10.60 26.17 -8.18
N GLY A 380 -9.67 26.87 -7.54
CA GLY A 380 -9.53 28.32 -7.66
C GLY A 380 -8.22 28.84 -7.05
N THR A 381 -8.11 30.17 -6.91
CA THR A 381 -6.89 30.83 -6.42
C THR A 381 -7.06 31.57 -5.11
N SER A 382 -8.28 31.59 -4.53
CA SER A 382 -8.54 31.99 -3.15
C SER A 382 -8.87 30.75 -2.32
N ALA A 383 -8.22 30.64 -1.16
CA ALA A 383 -8.52 29.58 -0.19
C ALA A 383 -9.95 29.72 0.34
N GLU A 384 -10.39 30.96 0.61
CA GLU A 384 -11.69 31.28 1.18
C GLU A 384 -12.82 30.95 0.20
N GLU A 385 -12.70 31.38 -1.06
CA GLU A 385 -13.70 31.11 -2.09
C GLU A 385 -13.87 29.60 -2.30
N VAL A 386 -12.76 28.89 -2.49
CA VAL A 386 -12.78 27.41 -2.62
C VAL A 386 -13.31 26.75 -1.35
N ALA A 387 -13.01 27.28 -0.16
CA ALA A 387 -13.49 26.72 1.08
C ALA A 387 -15.01 26.88 1.26
N ILE A 388 -15.66 27.92 0.72
CA ILE A 388 -17.11 28.13 0.89
C ILE A 388 -17.95 27.71 -0.32
N ALA A 389 -17.32 27.50 -1.48
CA ALA A 389 -17.98 27.21 -2.75
C ALA A 389 -18.96 26.02 -2.69
N LYS A 390 -20.01 26.09 -3.51
CA LYS A 390 -21.08 25.12 -3.73
C LYS A 390 -21.28 24.91 -5.23
N LYS A 391 -22.08 23.91 -5.61
CA LYS A 391 -22.44 23.70 -7.01
C LYS A 391 -23.09 24.97 -7.59
N GLY A 392 -22.56 25.41 -8.73
CA GLY A 392 -23.00 26.63 -9.42
C GLY A 392 -22.10 27.85 -9.17
N ASP A 393 -21.23 27.80 -8.16
CA ASP A 393 -20.22 28.84 -7.93
C ASP A 393 -19.07 28.75 -8.94
N THR A 394 -18.30 29.83 -9.08
CA THR A 394 -17.20 29.96 -10.06
C THR A 394 -16.11 28.89 -9.88
N GLU A 395 -15.89 28.45 -8.64
CA GLU A 395 -14.87 27.47 -8.27
C GLU A 395 -15.31 26.05 -8.62
N PHE A 396 -16.61 25.78 -8.76
CA PHE A 396 -17.12 24.46 -9.12
C PHE A 396 -16.69 24.11 -10.55
N ARG A 397 -16.06 22.95 -10.73
CA ARG A 397 -15.58 22.49 -12.03
C ARG A 397 -16.39 21.34 -12.59
N LYS A 398 -16.56 20.27 -11.80
CA LYS A 398 -17.14 19.02 -12.30
C LYS A 398 -17.66 18.14 -11.18
N THR A 399 -18.72 17.38 -11.48
CA THR A 399 -19.08 16.17 -10.73
C THR A 399 -18.51 14.96 -11.46
N LEU A 400 -17.59 14.23 -10.81
CA LEU A 400 -17.08 12.94 -11.28
C LEU A 400 -17.87 11.79 -10.64
N ARG A 401 -18.00 10.66 -11.33
CA ARG A 401 -18.81 9.51 -10.90
C ARG A 401 -17.95 8.25 -10.78
N GLY A 402 -18.31 7.36 -9.86
CA GLY A 402 -17.63 6.09 -9.66
C GLY A 402 -16.16 6.27 -9.28
N ALA A 403 -15.28 5.50 -9.94
CA ALA A 403 -13.83 5.50 -9.67
C ALA A 403 -13.08 6.70 -10.26
N ALA A 404 -13.72 7.52 -11.12
CA ALA A 404 -13.05 8.65 -11.77
C ALA A 404 -12.50 9.64 -10.73
N ASN A 405 -11.17 9.83 -10.74
CA ASN A 405 -10.45 10.62 -9.74
C ASN A 405 -9.30 11.43 -10.32
N ILE A 406 -9.32 11.73 -11.62
CA ILE A 406 -8.32 12.57 -12.31
C ILE A 406 -9.04 13.79 -12.87
N PHE A 407 -8.45 14.97 -12.66
CA PHE A 407 -8.90 16.23 -13.26
C PHE A 407 -7.70 17.03 -13.76
N ASP A 408 -7.66 17.31 -15.06
CA ASP A 408 -6.70 18.21 -15.68
C ASP A 408 -7.21 19.67 -15.55
N PRO A 409 -6.56 20.54 -14.77
CA PRO A 409 -6.93 21.95 -14.63
C PRO A 409 -6.45 22.82 -15.81
N GLY A 410 -5.74 22.24 -16.79
CA GLY A 410 -5.04 22.94 -17.86
C GLY A 410 -3.67 23.45 -17.43
N GLN A 411 -3.09 24.34 -18.23
CA GLN A 411 -1.80 24.96 -17.91
C GLN A 411 -1.93 25.94 -16.74
N LEU A 412 -1.06 25.77 -15.74
CA LEU A 412 -1.01 26.56 -14.52
C LEU A 412 0.17 27.55 -14.54
N GLU A 413 -0.01 28.69 -13.89
CA GLU A 413 0.99 29.76 -13.86
C GLU A 413 2.16 29.41 -12.92
N PRO A 414 3.43 29.43 -13.39
CA PRO A 414 4.60 29.18 -12.54
C PRO A 414 4.66 30.10 -11.32
N GLY A 415 4.98 29.55 -10.15
CA GLY A 415 5.05 30.29 -8.90
C GLY A 415 3.70 30.66 -8.27
N ARG A 416 2.57 30.38 -8.93
CA ARG A 416 1.24 30.64 -8.38
C ARG A 416 0.77 29.50 -7.48
N THR A 417 0.10 29.86 -6.39
CA THR A 417 -0.60 28.90 -5.50
C THR A 417 -2.05 28.73 -5.95
N TYR A 418 -2.50 27.48 -6.03
CA TYR A 418 -3.88 27.10 -6.31
C TYR A 418 -4.47 26.35 -5.13
N PHE A 419 -5.79 26.43 -4.99
CA PHE A 419 -6.57 25.80 -3.94
C PHE A 419 -7.65 24.93 -4.55
N TRP A 420 -7.90 23.78 -3.93
CA TRP A 420 -8.90 22.85 -4.43
C TRP A 420 -9.49 21.99 -3.33
N ARG A 421 -10.69 21.46 -3.60
CA ARG A 421 -11.47 20.69 -2.64
C ARG A 421 -12.29 19.66 -3.38
N ILE A 422 -12.40 18.47 -2.82
CA ILE A 422 -13.28 17.40 -3.30
C ILE A 422 -14.33 17.10 -2.24
N ASP A 423 -15.59 17.33 -2.58
CA ASP A 423 -16.70 16.87 -1.73
C ASP A 423 -17.15 15.48 -2.18
N ALA A 424 -17.18 14.53 -1.25
CA ALA A 424 -17.63 13.17 -1.51
C ALA A 424 -19.14 13.08 -1.29
N VAL A 425 -19.86 12.48 -2.24
CA VAL A 425 -21.32 12.28 -2.12
C VAL A 425 -21.61 10.79 -2.01
N ARG A 426 -22.38 10.42 -0.99
CA ARG A 426 -22.79 9.04 -0.72
C ARG A 426 -24.19 9.04 -0.15
N ASP A 427 -25.06 8.13 -0.59
CA ASP A 427 -26.41 7.98 -0.04
C ASP A 427 -27.19 9.34 -0.04
N GLY A 428 -26.97 10.16 -1.08
CA GLY A 428 -27.53 11.50 -1.21
C GLY A 428 -26.98 12.57 -0.25
N ARG A 429 -25.97 12.26 0.57
CA ARG A 429 -25.33 13.17 1.53
C ARG A 429 -23.97 13.61 1.02
N THR A 430 -23.69 14.90 1.13
CA THR A 430 -22.39 15.49 0.82
C THR A 430 -21.52 15.53 2.08
N VAL A 431 -20.37 14.87 2.03
CA VAL A 431 -19.28 15.01 2.99
C VAL A 431 -18.25 15.96 2.40
N LYS A 432 -18.19 17.17 2.96
CA LYS A 432 -17.29 18.22 2.49
C LYS A 432 -15.82 17.83 2.70
N GLY A 433 -15.00 18.04 1.68
CA GLY A 433 -13.57 17.81 1.73
C GLY A 433 -12.79 18.89 2.49
N LYS A 434 -11.52 18.60 2.78
CA LYS A 434 -10.56 19.64 3.18
C LYS A 434 -10.17 20.46 1.95
N THR A 435 -9.93 21.76 2.14
CA THR A 435 -9.30 22.59 1.12
C THR A 435 -7.79 22.32 1.12
N TRP A 436 -7.29 21.81 0.01
CA TRP A 436 -5.87 21.59 -0.23
C TRP A 436 -5.28 22.74 -1.03
N LYS A 437 -3.95 22.87 -0.98
CA LYS A 437 -3.20 23.84 -1.79
C LYS A 437 -1.96 23.21 -2.40
N PHE A 438 -1.49 23.78 -3.50
CA PHE A 438 -0.15 23.54 -4.02
C PHE A 438 0.34 24.79 -4.74
N THR A 439 1.67 24.94 -4.83
CA THR A 439 2.31 25.99 -5.61
C THR A 439 3.05 25.36 -6.78
N VAL A 440 2.81 25.91 -7.97
CA VAL A 440 3.52 25.51 -9.19
C VAL A 440 4.99 25.91 -9.06
N GLU A 441 5.89 24.99 -9.44
CA GLU A 441 7.33 25.25 -9.43
C GLU A 441 7.66 26.53 -10.24
N GLN A 442 8.54 27.38 -9.71
CA GLN A 442 9.05 28.50 -10.49
C GLN A 442 9.97 28.00 -11.60
N GLN A 443 9.80 28.52 -12.81
CA GLN A 443 10.79 28.33 -13.86
C GLN A 443 12.10 29.02 -13.42
N ARG A 444 13.14 28.23 -13.16
CA ARG A 444 14.49 28.76 -12.98
C ARG A 444 15.05 29.09 -14.38
N PHE A 445 15.33 30.37 -14.60
CA PHE A 445 15.99 30.88 -15.82
C PHE A 445 17.48 30.58 -15.83
#